data_AF-A0A0N4UVN1-F1
#
_entry.id   AF-A0A0N4UVN1-F1
#
_cell.length_a   1.000
_cell.length_b   1.000
_cell.length_c   1.000
_cell.angle_alpha   90.00
_cell.angle_beta   90.00
_cell.angle_gamma   90.00
#
_symmetry.space_group_name_H-M   'P 1'
#
loop_
_entity.id
_entity.type
_entity.pdbx_description
1 polymer ?
#
loop_
_entity_poly.entity_id
_entity_poly.type
_entity_poly.pdbx_seq_one_letter_code
_entity_poly.pdbx_strand_id
1 'polypeptide(L)'
;MNDNWELLHCSRKFNILDVVYGSIPLYYPLNLIVDTPIFQRLRRLKQTSAVHFVYPGCEHSRFTHSLGFVYLITERQDLGIDSRDQLCVAIAGLFHDVGHGPFSHLFEEFLRTTNGDRSWTHEKESVLVFEEICKNKQLKEALDEYLEESDYTFIKEMINPPKSKFDQNGQWILKGRSLEKSYLYDIICNQNDSLDVDKYDYILRDAIFTSFGIPFNRSLLYDVFSKHVRRIMNWDKNGNECLQLCYAYKVLNELQNVGESRYLLHSKVYNHRTVCVCEYLIIKAFQAAAPHLIFKGDDGQDYNLTEVTSNLSAFLKCDDLIFQMVIF
;
A
#
# COMPACT_ATOMS: atom_id res chain seq x y z
N MET A 1 29.64 2.51 -7.35
CA MET A 1 28.96 3.80 -7.59
C MET A 1 28.75 4.44 -6.23
N ASN A 2 28.76 5.77 -6.11
CA ASN A 2 28.56 6.41 -4.80
C ASN A 2 27.14 6.07 -4.31
N ASP A 3 27.04 5.21 -3.29
CA ASP A 3 25.82 4.67 -2.63
C ASP A 3 25.05 5.74 -1.83
N ASN A 4 25.00 6.97 -2.33
CA ASN A 4 24.35 8.06 -1.64
C ASN A 4 23.01 8.32 -2.32
N TRP A 5 21.96 7.70 -1.78
CA TRP A 5 20.55 7.90 -2.14
C TRP A 5 20.21 9.38 -2.36
N GLU A 6 20.73 10.25 -1.49
CA GLU A 6 20.53 11.69 -1.60
C GLU A 6 21.24 12.31 -2.81
N LEU A 7 22.44 11.84 -3.18
CA LEU A 7 23.20 12.41 -4.32
C LEU A 7 22.65 11.96 -5.68
N LEU A 8 22.08 10.75 -5.78
CA LEU A 8 21.49 10.24 -7.03
C LEU A 8 20.17 10.93 -7.36
N HIS A 9 19.42 11.40 -6.35
CA HIS A 9 18.03 11.85 -6.54
C HIS A 9 17.74 13.31 -6.11
N CYS A 10 18.74 14.07 -5.65
CA CYS A 10 18.57 15.49 -5.22
C CYS A 10 18.35 16.50 -6.36
N SER A 11 18.60 16.16 -7.62
CA SER A 11 18.54 17.15 -8.71
C SER A 11 17.13 17.74 -8.89
N ARG A 12 16.07 17.04 -8.44
CA ARG A 12 14.67 17.48 -8.43
C ARG A 12 13.93 16.96 -7.20
N LYS A 13 14.16 17.59 -6.05
CA LYS A 13 13.42 17.32 -4.80
C LYS A 13 12.32 18.35 -4.61
N PHE A 14 11.10 17.90 -4.33
CA PHE A 14 10.08 18.75 -3.70
C PHE A 14 9.52 18.09 -2.46
N ASN A 15 9.00 18.91 -1.57
CA ASN A 15 8.47 18.47 -0.30
C ASN A 15 6.95 18.55 -0.34
N ILE A 16 6.29 17.46 0.04
CA ILE A 16 4.85 17.43 0.26
C ILE A 16 4.62 17.52 1.76
N LEU A 17 3.79 18.47 2.19
CA LEU A 17 3.39 18.54 3.59
C LEU A 17 2.45 17.38 3.94
N ASP A 18 2.73 16.72 5.06
CA ASP A 18 1.96 15.57 5.55
C ASP A 18 1.67 15.74 7.04
N VAL A 19 0.47 15.32 7.45
CA VAL A 19 -0.01 15.51 8.82
C VAL A 19 0.70 14.61 9.84
N VAL A 20 1.21 13.46 9.43
CA VAL A 20 1.91 12.50 10.29
C VAL A 20 3.39 12.85 10.38
N TYR A 21 4.02 13.07 9.23
CA TYR A 21 5.48 13.19 9.12
C TYR A 21 6.00 14.62 8.98
N GLY A 22 5.11 15.59 8.77
CA GLY A 22 5.45 17.00 8.56
C GLY A 22 5.80 17.27 7.10
N SER A 23 6.96 16.83 6.63
CA SER A 23 7.44 17.05 5.26
C SER A 23 7.97 15.76 4.66
N ILE A 24 7.31 15.27 3.61
CA ILE A 24 7.72 14.09 2.87
C ILE A 24 8.55 14.53 1.66
N PRO A 25 9.83 14.13 1.58
CA PRO A 25 10.64 14.42 0.41
C PRO A 25 10.24 13.49 -0.74
N LEU A 26 9.87 14.08 -1.87
CA LEU A 26 9.61 13.32 -3.10
C LEU A 26 10.73 13.57 -4.10
N TYR A 27 11.37 12.48 -4.48
CA TYR A 27 12.58 12.46 -5.29
C TYR A 27 12.29 12.04 -6.73
N TYR A 28 13.16 12.39 -7.66
CA TYR A 28 13.11 11.82 -9.00
C TYR A 28 13.62 10.37 -9.02
N PRO A 29 12.99 9.43 -9.74
CA PRO A 29 11.80 9.57 -10.60
C PRO A 29 10.44 9.33 -9.90
N LEU A 30 10.40 9.14 -8.57
CA LEU A 30 9.14 8.91 -7.82
C LEU A 30 8.10 10.01 -8.05
N ASN A 31 8.54 11.26 -8.23
CA ASN A 31 7.61 12.34 -8.52
C ASN A 31 6.84 12.15 -9.83
N LEU A 32 7.47 11.58 -10.86
CA LEU A 32 6.79 11.34 -12.13
C LEU A 32 5.67 10.32 -11.98
N ILE A 33 5.84 9.32 -11.09
CA ILE A 33 4.78 8.36 -10.73
C ILE A 33 3.62 9.10 -10.08
N VAL A 34 3.93 9.92 -9.06
CA VAL A 34 2.91 10.63 -8.28
C VAL A 34 2.10 11.59 -9.15
N ASP A 35 2.72 12.22 -10.15
CA ASP A 35 2.06 13.16 -11.07
C ASP A 35 1.21 12.48 -12.16
N THR A 36 1.15 11.14 -12.21
CA THR A 36 0.30 10.44 -13.18
C THR A 36 -1.19 10.54 -12.83
N PRO A 37 -2.11 10.61 -13.81
CA PRO A 37 -3.56 10.57 -13.55
C PRO A 37 -3.99 9.33 -12.76
N ILE A 38 -3.32 8.19 -13.02
CA ILE A 38 -3.56 6.92 -12.36
C ILE A 38 -3.25 7.01 -10.88
N PHE A 39 -2.08 7.55 -10.48
CA PHE A 39 -1.76 7.72 -9.07
C PHE A 39 -2.64 8.80 -8.41
N GLN A 40 -2.94 9.89 -9.13
CA GLN A 40 -3.82 10.96 -8.65
C GLN A 40 -5.26 10.50 -8.39
N ARG A 41 -5.71 9.38 -9.00
CA ARG A 41 -6.98 8.72 -8.70
C ARG A 41 -7.13 8.41 -7.21
N LEU A 42 -6.04 8.06 -6.53
CA LEU A 42 -6.05 7.73 -5.09
C LEU A 42 -6.53 8.87 -4.21
N ARG A 43 -6.57 10.13 -4.69
CA ARG A 43 -7.16 11.26 -3.96
C ARG A 43 -8.68 11.14 -3.79
N ARG A 44 -9.33 10.39 -4.66
CA ARG A 44 -10.78 10.18 -4.69
C ARG A 44 -11.18 8.82 -4.10
N LEU A 45 -10.25 8.16 -3.41
CA LEU A 45 -10.48 6.92 -2.68
C LEU A 45 -10.19 7.16 -1.20
N LYS A 46 -11.20 7.08 -0.35
CA LYS A 46 -11.03 7.21 1.10
C LYS A 46 -10.27 6.01 1.66
N GLN A 47 -9.30 6.26 2.53
CA GLN A 47 -8.52 5.22 3.19
C GLN A 47 -9.44 4.28 3.97
N THR A 48 -10.34 4.85 4.77
CA THR A 48 -11.18 4.12 5.73
C THR A 48 -12.63 3.96 5.27
N SER A 49 -12.89 3.89 3.96
CA SER A 49 -14.22 3.58 3.40
C SER A 49 -15.38 4.38 4.04
N ALA A 50 -16.32 3.70 4.68
CA ALA A 50 -17.53 4.29 5.27
C ALA A 50 -17.32 4.91 6.67
N VAL A 51 -16.12 4.84 7.23
CA VAL A 51 -15.82 5.36 8.58
C VAL A 51 -16.17 6.84 8.70
N HIS A 52 -16.02 7.63 7.62
CA HIS A 52 -16.35 9.06 7.59
C HIS A 52 -17.83 9.37 7.90
N PHE A 53 -18.75 8.43 7.71
CA PHE A 53 -20.17 8.62 8.09
C PHE A 53 -20.39 8.64 9.61
N VAL A 54 -19.44 8.12 10.40
CA VAL A 54 -19.49 8.10 11.87
C VAL A 54 -18.44 9.03 12.48
N TYR A 55 -17.27 9.10 11.85
CA TYR A 55 -16.14 9.94 12.25
C TYR A 55 -15.86 10.94 11.12
N PRO A 56 -16.49 12.13 11.13
CA PRO A 56 -16.44 13.07 10.00
C PRO A 56 -15.04 13.57 9.62
N GLY A 57 -14.04 13.40 10.50
CA GLY A 57 -12.64 13.69 10.19
C GLY A 57 -11.99 12.68 9.26
N CYS A 58 -12.52 11.46 9.14
CA CYS A 58 -11.92 10.35 8.38
C CYS A 58 -12.15 10.42 6.86
N GLU A 59 -11.88 11.59 6.27
CA GLU A 59 -11.98 11.84 4.83
C GLU A 59 -10.64 11.73 4.11
N HIS A 60 -9.57 11.34 4.82
CA HIS A 60 -8.25 11.19 4.23
C HIS A 60 -8.22 10.09 3.17
N SER A 61 -7.43 10.37 2.13
CA SER A 61 -7.39 9.55 0.93
C SER A 61 -6.21 8.59 0.92
N ARG A 62 -6.33 7.47 0.21
CA ARG A 62 -5.24 6.51 -0.04
C ARG A 62 -3.97 7.18 -0.58
N PHE A 63 -4.13 8.25 -1.35
CA PHE A 63 -3.00 9.06 -1.85
C PHE A 63 -2.05 9.51 -0.73
N THR A 64 -2.60 9.99 0.40
CA THR A 64 -1.79 10.49 1.52
C THR A 64 -1.10 9.36 2.27
N HIS A 65 -1.78 8.21 2.39
CA HIS A 65 -1.23 7.00 2.97
C HIS A 65 -0.05 6.45 2.14
N SER A 66 -0.23 6.31 0.82
CA SER A 66 0.83 5.84 -0.09
C SER A 66 2.06 6.77 -0.09
N LEU A 67 1.88 8.09 0.03
CA LEU A 67 3.00 9.02 0.18
C LEU A 67 3.75 8.85 1.50
N GLY A 68 3.04 8.55 2.58
CA GLY A 68 3.61 8.30 3.90
C GLY A 68 4.69 7.21 3.90
N PHE A 69 4.51 6.20 3.04
CA PHE A 69 5.49 5.14 2.83
C PHE A 69 6.86 5.68 2.38
N VAL A 70 6.88 6.65 1.46
CA VAL A 70 8.13 7.23 0.92
C VAL A 70 8.95 7.84 2.05
N TYR A 71 8.32 8.56 2.98
CA TYR A 71 9.02 9.14 4.14
C TYR A 71 9.74 8.06 4.94
N LEU A 72 9.04 6.97 5.28
CA LEU A 72 9.58 5.91 6.13
C LEU A 72 10.74 5.17 5.49
N ILE A 73 10.80 5.06 4.16
CA ILE A 73 11.95 4.48 3.46
C ILE A 73 13.12 5.47 3.38
N THR A 74 12.83 6.74 3.08
CA THR A 74 13.88 7.75 2.86
C THR A 74 14.65 8.11 4.13
N GLU A 75 14.02 8.01 5.30
CA GLU A 75 14.65 8.24 6.61
C GLU A 75 15.52 7.06 7.08
N ARG A 76 15.67 6.00 6.27
CA ARG A 76 16.32 4.74 6.65
C ARG A 76 17.55 4.42 5.81
N GLN A 77 18.69 4.91 6.28
CA GLN A 77 20.00 4.58 5.70
C GLN A 77 20.74 3.45 6.43
N ASP A 78 20.29 3.05 7.63
CA ASP A 78 21.04 2.16 8.53
C ASP A 78 20.78 0.65 8.34
N LEU A 79 19.76 0.28 7.57
CA LEU A 79 19.47 -1.13 7.22
C LEU A 79 20.42 -1.71 6.18
N GLY A 80 21.35 -0.90 5.66
CA GLY A 80 22.27 -1.27 4.58
C GLY A 80 21.53 -1.69 3.31
N ILE A 81 20.38 -1.07 3.04
CA ILE A 81 19.64 -1.18 1.79
C ILE A 81 20.38 -0.28 0.79
N ASP A 82 20.82 -0.84 -0.33
CA ASP A 82 21.47 -0.03 -1.36
C ASP A 82 20.48 0.96 -2.01
N SER A 83 20.98 2.02 -2.64
CA SER A 83 20.12 3.09 -3.17
C SER A 83 19.12 2.58 -4.23
N ARG A 84 19.48 1.54 -4.97
CA ARG A 84 18.61 0.96 -6.00
C ARG A 84 17.48 0.15 -5.39
N ASP A 85 17.77 -0.65 -4.36
CA ASP A 85 16.76 -1.34 -3.57
C ASP A 85 15.86 -0.35 -2.83
N GLN A 86 16.40 0.73 -2.27
CA GLN A 86 15.59 1.80 -1.66
C GLN A 86 14.60 2.38 -2.66
N LEU A 87 15.02 2.60 -3.92
CA LEU A 87 14.13 3.06 -4.98
C LEU A 87 13.02 2.04 -5.26
N CYS A 88 13.38 0.76 -5.40
CA CYS A 88 12.42 -0.31 -5.64
C CYS A 88 11.38 -0.42 -4.52
N VAL A 89 11.83 -0.38 -3.26
CA VAL A 89 10.96 -0.45 -2.08
C VAL A 89 10.05 0.79 -2.01
N ALA A 90 10.57 1.98 -2.32
CA ALA A 90 9.76 3.20 -2.37
C ALA A 90 8.70 3.16 -3.48
N ILE A 91 9.05 2.65 -4.67
CA ILE A 91 8.09 2.45 -5.77
C ILE A 91 7.04 1.43 -5.35
N ALA A 92 7.43 0.26 -4.86
CA ALA A 92 6.48 -0.76 -4.41
C ALA A 92 5.54 -0.21 -3.33
N GLY A 93 6.05 0.60 -2.40
CA GLY A 93 5.26 1.26 -1.37
C GLY A 93 4.28 2.31 -1.89
N LEU A 94 4.63 3.05 -2.94
CA LEU A 94 3.67 3.93 -3.62
C LEU A 94 2.54 3.11 -4.26
N PHE A 95 2.87 1.95 -4.84
CA PHE A 95 1.94 1.16 -5.63
C PHE A 95 1.13 0.13 -4.85
N HIS A 96 1.50 -0.25 -3.62
CA HIS A 96 0.86 -1.38 -2.91
C HIS A 96 -0.67 -1.27 -2.79
N ASP A 97 -1.19 -0.04 -2.73
CA ASP A 97 -2.61 0.27 -2.55
C ASP A 97 -3.28 0.91 -3.78
N VAL A 98 -2.58 1.06 -4.92
CA VAL A 98 -3.11 1.79 -6.08
C VAL A 98 -4.31 1.09 -6.74
N GLY A 99 -4.35 -0.25 -6.62
CA GLY A 99 -5.36 -1.14 -7.17
C GLY A 99 -6.64 -1.22 -6.35
N HIS A 100 -6.79 -0.40 -5.30
CA HIS A 100 -8.06 -0.34 -4.57
C HIS A 100 -9.20 0.19 -5.45
N GLY A 101 -10.35 -0.47 -5.36
CA GLY A 101 -11.61 -0.01 -5.93
C GLY A 101 -12.33 1.04 -5.06
N PRO A 102 -13.50 1.52 -5.51
CA PRO A 102 -14.38 2.40 -4.74
C PRO A 102 -14.68 1.86 -3.35
N PHE A 103 -14.51 2.69 -2.32
CA PHE A 103 -14.66 2.29 -0.91
C PHE A 103 -13.74 1.13 -0.49
N SER A 104 -12.57 0.99 -1.12
CA SER A 104 -11.47 0.15 -0.66
C SER A 104 -11.89 -1.32 -0.48
N HIS A 105 -11.78 -1.90 0.73
CA HIS A 105 -12.13 -3.30 0.98
C HIS A 105 -13.62 -3.62 0.76
N LEU A 106 -14.50 -2.61 0.76
CA LEU A 106 -15.92 -2.84 0.43
C LEU A 106 -16.09 -3.28 -1.03
N PHE A 107 -15.19 -2.88 -1.93
CA PHE A 107 -15.29 -3.27 -3.33
C PHE A 107 -15.03 -4.76 -3.52
N GLU A 108 -14.02 -5.31 -2.83
CA GLU A 108 -13.76 -6.76 -2.80
C GLU A 108 -14.96 -7.53 -2.25
N GLU A 109 -15.54 -7.04 -1.16
CA GLU A 109 -16.72 -7.64 -0.55
C GLU A 109 -17.94 -7.56 -1.48
N PHE A 110 -18.11 -6.44 -2.17
CA PHE A 110 -19.15 -6.25 -3.17
C PHE A 110 -19.02 -7.27 -4.31
N LEU A 111 -17.84 -7.45 -4.91
CA LEU A 111 -17.62 -8.45 -5.96
C LEU A 111 -17.91 -9.86 -5.42
N ARG A 112 -17.32 -10.21 -4.27
CA ARG A 112 -17.49 -11.50 -3.61
C ARG A 112 -18.96 -11.86 -3.35
N THR A 113 -19.76 -10.89 -2.92
CA THR A 113 -21.17 -11.10 -2.57
C THR A 113 -22.12 -11.00 -3.76
N THR A 114 -21.69 -10.42 -4.88
CA THR A 114 -22.55 -10.15 -6.05
C THR A 114 -22.35 -11.16 -7.17
N ASN A 115 -21.10 -11.42 -7.58
CA ASN A 115 -20.77 -12.36 -8.66
C ASN A 115 -19.95 -13.58 -8.18
N GLY A 116 -19.62 -13.64 -6.89
CA GLY A 116 -18.88 -14.75 -6.30
C GLY A 116 -17.37 -14.72 -6.58
N ASP A 117 -16.85 -13.65 -7.19
CA ASP A 117 -15.42 -13.51 -7.48
C ASP A 117 -14.62 -13.35 -6.19
N ARG A 118 -13.72 -14.30 -5.95
CA ARG A 118 -12.74 -14.30 -4.85
C ARG A 118 -11.31 -14.24 -5.37
N SER A 119 -11.16 -14.20 -6.70
CA SER A 119 -9.87 -14.24 -7.38
C SER A 119 -9.28 -12.85 -7.53
N TRP A 120 -10.13 -11.82 -7.66
CA TRP A 120 -9.72 -10.43 -7.66
C TRP A 120 -9.31 -9.98 -6.25
N THR A 121 -8.18 -9.27 -6.19
CA THR A 121 -7.71 -8.57 -4.98
C THR A 121 -7.03 -7.27 -5.41
N HIS A 122 -7.08 -6.25 -4.55
CA HIS A 122 -6.45 -4.97 -4.84
C HIS A 122 -4.93 -5.08 -5.05
N GLU A 123 -4.25 -6.06 -4.44
CA GLU A 123 -2.80 -6.28 -4.64
C GLU A 123 -2.51 -6.76 -6.07
N LYS A 124 -3.32 -7.68 -6.60
CA LYS A 124 -3.19 -8.12 -8.01
C LYS A 124 -3.48 -6.98 -8.97
N GLU A 125 -4.53 -6.23 -8.71
CA GLU A 125 -4.87 -5.06 -9.51
C GLU A 125 -3.74 -4.01 -9.47
N SER A 126 -3.12 -3.80 -8.30
CA SER A 126 -2.00 -2.87 -8.13
C SER A 126 -0.81 -3.21 -9.01
N VAL A 127 -0.53 -4.51 -9.21
CA VAL A 127 0.49 -4.97 -10.17
C VAL A 127 0.11 -4.61 -11.60
N LEU A 128 -1.15 -4.82 -12.00
CA LEU A 128 -1.63 -4.46 -13.35
C LEU A 128 -1.54 -2.95 -13.59
N VAL A 129 -1.91 -2.16 -12.58
CA VAL A 129 -1.81 -0.70 -12.61
C VAL A 129 -0.35 -0.25 -12.75
N PHE A 130 0.57 -0.88 -12.03
CA PHE A 130 2.01 -0.61 -12.15
C PHE A 130 2.53 -0.89 -13.57
N GLU A 131 2.14 -2.03 -14.15
CA GLU A 131 2.49 -2.40 -15.53
C GLU A 131 1.91 -1.41 -16.55
N GLU A 132 0.68 -0.94 -16.35
CA GLU A 132 0.03 0.06 -17.21
C GLU A 132 0.74 1.40 -17.16
N ILE A 133 1.08 1.91 -15.97
CA ILE A 133 1.86 3.14 -15.82
C ILE A 133 3.21 3.03 -16.54
N CYS A 134 3.85 1.85 -16.49
CA CYS A 134 5.12 1.59 -17.16
C CYS A 134 5.02 1.52 -18.70
N LYS A 135 3.82 1.53 -19.30
CA LYS A 135 3.66 1.69 -20.77
C LYS A 135 3.92 3.13 -21.22
N ASN A 136 3.86 4.11 -20.31
CA ASN A 136 4.24 5.48 -20.64
C ASN A 136 5.74 5.56 -20.92
N LYS A 137 6.10 5.84 -22.18
CA LYS A 137 7.50 5.86 -22.65
C LYS A 137 8.40 6.79 -21.83
N GLN A 138 7.95 8.01 -21.55
CA GLN A 138 8.75 8.99 -20.81
C GLN A 138 9.02 8.53 -19.37
N LEU A 139 8.01 7.97 -18.71
CA LEU A 139 8.17 7.45 -17.36
C LEU A 139 9.04 6.18 -17.35
N LYS A 140 8.85 5.27 -18.30
CA LYS A 140 9.65 4.05 -18.41
C LYS A 140 11.13 4.38 -18.64
N GLU A 141 11.43 5.31 -19.55
CA GLU A 141 12.80 5.80 -19.78
C GLU A 141 13.41 6.41 -18.51
N ALA A 142 12.63 7.18 -17.73
CA ALA A 142 13.08 7.76 -16.47
C ALA A 142 13.34 6.71 -15.38
N LEU A 143 12.56 5.63 -15.34
CA LEU A 143 12.77 4.52 -14.41
C LEU A 143 13.97 3.65 -14.82
N ASP A 144 14.12 3.38 -16.12
CA ASP A 144 15.21 2.58 -16.70
C ASP A 144 16.60 3.22 -16.55
N GLU A 145 16.66 4.52 -16.26
CA GLU A 145 17.91 5.19 -15.85
C GLU A 145 18.47 4.61 -14.54
N TYR A 146 17.60 4.06 -13.67
CA TYR A 146 17.97 3.55 -12.34
C TYR A 146 17.67 2.05 -12.14
N LEU A 147 16.75 1.49 -12.93
CA LEU A 147 16.22 0.14 -12.74
C LEU A 147 16.57 -0.80 -13.91
N GLU A 148 16.69 -2.09 -13.61
CA GLU A 148 16.76 -3.17 -14.60
C GLU A 148 15.55 -4.11 -14.46
N GLU A 149 15.39 -5.05 -15.39
CA GLU A 149 14.27 -6.01 -15.43
C GLU A 149 14.05 -6.81 -14.12
N SER A 150 15.12 -7.14 -13.39
CA SER A 150 15.02 -7.81 -12.09
C SER A 150 14.36 -6.95 -11.03
N ASP A 151 14.46 -5.62 -11.12
CA ASP A 151 13.82 -4.68 -10.20
C ASP A 151 12.34 -4.56 -10.43
N TYR A 152 11.90 -4.54 -11.69
CA TYR A 152 10.48 -4.60 -12.01
C TYR A 152 9.84 -5.88 -11.47
N THR A 153 10.56 -6.99 -11.54
CA THR A 153 10.13 -8.25 -10.93
C THR A 153 10.05 -8.11 -9.41
N PHE A 154 11.07 -7.54 -8.77
CA PHE A 154 11.10 -7.31 -7.34
C PHE A 154 9.95 -6.40 -6.85
N ILE A 155 9.72 -5.27 -7.53
CA ILE A 155 8.64 -4.33 -7.22
C ILE A 155 7.28 -5.04 -7.26
N LYS A 156 7.02 -5.83 -8.32
CA LYS A 156 5.77 -6.60 -8.45
C LYS A 156 5.60 -7.65 -7.35
N GLU A 157 6.68 -8.34 -7.00
CA GLU A 157 6.68 -9.31 -5.89
C GLU A 157 6.47 -8.64 -4.52
N MET A 158 6.87 -7.38 -4.35
CA MET A 158 6.61 -6.63 -3.11
C MET A 158 5.18 -6.09 -3.04
N ILE A 159 4.60 -5.68 -4.17
CA ILE A 159 3.20 -5.21 -4.26
C ILE A 159 2.23 -6.37 -4.01
N ASN A 160 2.47 -7.53 -4.63
CA ASN A 160 1.64 -8.72 -4.49
C ASN A 160 2.51 -9.92 -4.06
N PRO A 161 2.88 -9.99 -2.77
CA PRO A 161 3.77 -11.04 -2.28
C PRO A 161 3.09 -12.41 -2.30
N PRO A 162 3.82 -13.48 -2.68
CA PRO A 162 3.29 -14.84 -2.55
C PRO A 162 3.03 -15.16 -1.08
N LYS A 163 2.15 -16.14 -0.82
CA LYS A 163 1.79 -16.57 0.55
C LYS A 163 2.95 -17.16 1.36
N SER A 164 4.04 -17.53 0.70
CA SER A 164 5.26 -18.07 1.28
C SER A 164 6.43 -17.61 0.41
N LYS A 165 7.57 -17.30 1.04
CA LYS A 165 8.83 -17.00 0.33
C LYS A 165 9.55 -18.27 -0.16
N PHE A 166 9.09 -19.43 0.31
CA PHE A 166 9.67 -20.74 0.04
C PHE A 166 8.62 -21.71 -0.52
N ASP A 167 9.05 -22.63 -1.37
CA ASP A 167 8.23 -23.75 -1.83
C ASP A 167 8.12 -24.83 -0.74
N GLN A 168 7.40 -25.91 -1.06
CA GLN A 168 7.21 -27.05 -0.15
C GLN A 168 8.51 -27.82 0.19
N ASN A 169 9.60 -27.59 -0.55
CA ASN A 169 10.91 -28.19 -0.34
C ASN A 169 11.88 -27.24 0.38
N GLY A 170 11.43 -26.06 0.80
CA GLY A 170 12.28 -25.03 1.42
C GLY A 170 13.15 -24.27 0.42
N GLN A 171 12.81 -24.28 -0.87
CA GLN A 171 13.53 -23.51 -1.90
C GLN A 171 12.95 -22.10 -2.04
N TRP A 172 13.83 -21.11 -2.14
CA TRP A 172 13.46 -19.70 -2.38
C TRP A 172 12.75 -19.52 -3.72
N ILE A 173 11.55 -18.95 -3.72
CA ILE A 173 10.72 -18.85 -4.95
C ILE A 173 10.76 -17.48 -5.63
N LEU A 174 11.22 -16.45 -4.92
CA LEU A 174 11.21 -15.07 -5.42
C LEU A 174 12.38 -14.86 -6.38
N LYS A 175 12.13 -14.14 -7.47
CA LYS A 175 13.06 -13.92 -8.57
C LYS A 175 13.65 -12.52 -8.58
N GLY A 176 12.92 -11.55 -8.00
CA GLY A 176 13.36 -10.16 -7.98
C GLY A 176 14.62 -9.94 -7.14
N ARG A 177 14.74 -10.66 -6.02
CA ARG A 177 15.91 -10.64 -5.13
C ARG A 177 16.23 -12.03 -4.60
N SER A 178 17.51 -12.25 -4.31
CA SER A 178 18.01 -13.49 -3.71
C SER A 178 17.69 -13.57 -2.20
N LEU A 179 17.95 -14.74 -1.61
CA LEU A 179 17.78 -14.99 -0.18
C LEU A 179 18.55 -13.99 0.70
N GLU A 180 19.69 -13.46 0.24
CA GLU A 180 20.50 -12.45 0.95
C GLU A 180 19.79 -11.09 1.11
N LYS A 181 18.70 -10.89 0.38
CA LYS A 181 17.87 -9.67 0.42
C LYS A 181 16.42 -9.98 0.86
N SER A 182 16.19 -11.16 1.45
CA SER A 182 14.87 -11.63 1.88
C SER A 182 14.15 -10.73 2.90
N TYR A 183 14.90 -9.98 3.70
CA TYR A 183 14.39 -9.02 4.68
C TYR A 183 13.67 -7.83 4.04
N LEU A 184 13.96 -7.50 2.77
CA LEU A 184 13.28 -6.39 2.08
C LEU A 184 11.78 -6.66 1.88
N TYR A 185 11.41 -7.94 1.71
CA TYR A 185 10.02 -8.35 1.58
C TYR A 185 9.23 -8.22 2.88
N ASP A 186 9.88 -8.00 4.03
CA ASP A 186 9.20 -7.72 5.31
C ASP A 186 8.81 -6.23 5.46
N ILE A 187 9.25 -5.35 4.55
CA ILE A 187 9.06 -3.91 4.70
C ILE A 187 7.61 -3.48 4.43
N ILE A 188 7.03 -3.95 3.32
CA ILE A 188 5.64 -3.60 2.93
C ILE A 188 4.63 -4.52 3.60
N CYS A 189 4.87 -5.83 3.53
CA CYS A 189 3.93 -6.84 3.99
C CYS A 189 4.69 -7.94 4.73
N ASN A 190 4.76 -7.83 6.04
CA ASN A 190 5.48 -8.78 6.87
C ASN A 190 4.57 -9.96 7.26
N GLN A 191 4.72 -11.07 6.54
CA GLN A 191 3.90 -12.27 6.77
C GLN A 191 4.31 -13.09 8.01
N ASN A 192 5.43 -12.75 8.67
CA ASN A 192 5.93 -13.48 9.84
C ASN A 192 5.32 -12.94 11.14
N ASP A 193 5.44 -11.64 11.40
CA ASP A 193 4.99 -11.01 12.66
C ASP A 193 3.98 -9.86 12.45
N SER A 194 3.64 -9.54 11.20
CA SER A 194 2.74 -8.43 10.83
C SER A 194 3.25 -7.04 11.25
N LEU A 195 4.55 -6.86 11.45
CA LEU A 195 5.18 -5.56 11.69
C LEU A 195 5.78 -5.03 10.39
N ASP A 196 5.07 -4.13 9.73
CA ASP A 196 5.43 -3.54 8.44
C ASP A 196 5.06 -2.05 8.35
N VAL A 197 5.63 -1.39 7.34
CA VAL A 197 5.57 0.06 7.14
C VAL A 197 4.17 0.53 6.77
N ASP A 198 3.40 -0.27 6.04
CA ASP A 198 1.98 -0.05 5.77
C ASP A 198 1.21 0.16 7.09
N LYS A 199 1.36 -0.78 8.04
CA LYS A 199 0.72 -0.70 9.35
C LYS A 199 1.15 0.50 10.17
N TYR A 200 2.44 0.81 10.17
CA TYR A 200 2.93 1.97 10.89
C TYR A 200 2.28 3.27 10.40
N ASP A 201 2.12 3.42 9.09
CA ASP A 201 1.48 4.60 8.53
C ASP A 201 -0.01 4.66 8.86
N TYR A 202 -0.79 3.64 8.51
CA TYR A 202 -2.24 3.75 8.67
C TYR A 202 -2.63 3.84 10.15
N ILE A 203 -1.92 3.16 11.07
CA ILE A 203 -2.24 3.24 12.51
C ILE A 203 -2.09 4.67 13.00
N LEU A 204 -0.99 5.34 12.66
CA LEU A 204 -0.75 6.74 13.07
C LEU A 204 -1.70 7.70 12.36
N ARG A 205 -1.88 7.53 11.05
CA ARG A 205 -2.71 8.40 10.21
C ARG A 205 -4.17 8.32 10.63
N ASP A 206 -4.71 7.12 10.74
CA ASP A 206 -6.11 6.91 11.09
C ASP A 206 -6.39 7.39 12.51
N ALA A 207 -5.46 7.21 13.46
CA ALA A 207 -5.59 7.78 14.80
C ALA A 207 -5.71 9.31 14.80
N ILE A 208 -4.94 10.00 13.95
CA ILE A 208 -5.03 11.46 13.80
C ILE A 208 -6.40 11.87 13.23
N PHE A 209 -6.83 11.26 12.13
CA PHE A 209 -8.09 11.64 11.46
C PHE A 209 -9.34 11.23 12.24
N THR A 210 -9.26 10.19 13.06
CA THR A 210 -10.31 9.80 14.02
C THR A 210 -10.27 10.61 15.31
N SER A 211 -9.16 11.33 15.56
CA SER A 211 -8.83 11.92 16.87
C SER A 211 -8.88 10.90 18.02
N PHE A 212 -8.58 9.64 17.72
CA PHE A 212 -8.62 8.55 18.67
C PHE A 212 -7.24 8.33 19.30
N GLY A 213 -7.17 8.36 20.63
CA GLY A 213 -5.92 8.14 21.35
C GLY A 213 -5.46 6.69 21.26
N ILE A 214 -4.23 6.49 20.78
CA ILE A 214 -3.57 5.18 20.72
C ILE A 214 -2.19 5.24 21.40
N PRO A 215 -1.67 4.12 21.93
CA PRO A 215 -0.35 4.10 22.55
C PRO A 215 0.79 4.26 21.54
N PHE A 216 0.62 3.81 20.29
CA PHE A 216 1.61 3.97 19.23
C PHE A 216 1.66 5.41 18.72
N ASN A 217 2.86 5.98 18.63
CA ASN A 217 3.07 7.36 18.20
C ASN A 217 4.38 7.47 17.40
N ARG A 218 4.60 8.63 16.77
CA ARG A 218 5.77 8.87 15.90
C ARG A 218 7.11 8.66 16.61
N SER A 219 7.22 8.95 17.91
CA SER A 219 8.46 8.69 18.66
C SER A 219 8.73 7.19 18.75
N LEU A 220 7.69 6.39 19.04
CA LEU A 220 7.83 4.93 19.10
C LEU A 220 8.13 4.32 17.72
N LEU A 221 7.54 4.87 16.65
CA LEU A 221 7.90 4.49 15.28
C LEU A 221 9.40 4.70 15.01
N TYR A 222 9.95 5.83 15.45
CA TYR A 222 11.38 6.10 15.32
C TYR A 222 12.23 5.11 16.13
N ASP A 223 11.79 4.69 17.31
CA ASP A 223 12.51 3.71 18.11
C ASP A 223 12.44 2.29 17.50
N VAL A 224 11.24 1.83 17.12
CA VAL A 224 10.99 0.51 16.53
C VAL A 224 11.61 0.38 15.15
N PHE A 225 11.25 1.28 14.24
CA PHE A 225 11.66 1.18 12.86
C PHE A 225 13.03 1.82 12.70
N SER A 226 13.29 3.06 13.13
CA SER A 226 14.55 3.73 12.76
C SER A 226 15.77 3.38 13.62
N LYS A 227 15.62 3.06 14.92
CA LYS A 227 16.78 2.83 15.81
C LYS A 227 17.08 1.37 16.11
N HIS A 228 16.05 0.56 16.30
CA HIS A 228 16.18 -0.73 16.98
C HIS A 228 15.79 -1.95 16.14
N VAL A 229 15.65 -1.79 14.83
CA VAL A 229 15.56 -2.91 13.88
C VAL A 229 16.91 -3.20 13.22
N ARG A 230 17.20 -4.47 12.99
CA ARG A 230 18.39 -4.97 12.27
C ARG A 230 17.97 -6.10 11.35
N ARG A 231 18.74 -6.32 10.27
CA ARG A 231 18.64 -7.54 9.46
C ARG A 231 19.43 -8.66 10.14
N ILE A 232 18.78 -9.76 10.49
CA ILE A 232 19.38 -10.89 11.21
C ILE A 232 18.95 -12.19 10.51
N MET A 233 19.84 -13.18 10.46
CA MET A 233 19.49 -14.54 10.02
C MET A 233 18.56 -15.16 11.06
N ASN A 234 17.36 -15.56 10.64
CA ASN A 234 16.33 -16.12 11.51
C ASN A 234 15.47 -17.14 10.76
N TRP A 235 14.62 -17.84 11.51
CA TRP A 235 13.69 -18.82 10.98
C TRP A 235 12.33 -18.17 10.71
N ASP A 236 11.77 -18.37 9.52
CA ASP A 236 10.40 -17.96 9.23
C ASP A 236 9.39 -18.82 9.98
N LYS A 237 8.10 -18.46 9.91
CA LYS A 237 7.02 -19.20 10.57
C LYS A 237 6.88 -20.67 10.12
N ASN A 238 7.50 -21.04 9.00
CA ASN A 238 7.51 -22.38 8.42
C ASN A 238 8.82 -23.13 8.69
N GLY A 239 9.78 -22.53 9.42
CA GLY A 239 11.06 -23.15 9.74
C GLY A 239 12.10 -23.06 8.63
N ASN A 240 12.00 -22.10 7.71
CA ASN A 240 13.05 -21.82 6.71
C ASN A 240 13.98 -20.70 7.19
N GLU A 241 15.28 -20.88 7.01
CA GLU A 241 16.29 -19.88 7.40
C GLU A 241 16.38 -18.76 6.34
N CYS A 242 16.21 -17.50 6.76
CA CYS A 242 16.35 -16.32 5.90
C CYS A 242 16.76 -15.07 6.69
N LEU A 243 17.19 -14.02 5.98
CA LEU A 243 17.35 -12.71 6.61
C LEU A 243 15.98 -12.10 6.84
N GLN A 244 15.76 -11.63 8.07
CA GLN A 244 14.52 -10.98 8.48
C GLN A 244 14.81 -9.67 9.19
N LEU A 245 13.81 -8.80 9.23
CA LEU A 245 13.83 -7.65 10.12
C LEU A 245 13.57 -8.13 11.55
N CYS A 246 14.55 -7.94 12.42
CA CYS A 246 14.48 -8.30 13.83
C CYS A 246 14.70 -7.07 14.70
N TYR A 247 14.01 -7.01 15.83
CA TYR A 247 13.99 -5.85 16.72
C TYR A 247 14.77 -6.15 18.00
N ALA A 248 15.44 -5.14 18.55
CA ALA A 248 16.12 -5.27 19.83
C ALA A 248 15.10 -5.55 20.95
N TYR A 249 15.38 -6.50 21.83
CA TYR A 249 14.45 -6.91 22.89
C TYR A 249 13.95 -5.74 23.77
N LYS A 250 14.80 -4.72 23.98
CA LYS A 250 14.45 -3.54 24.77
C LYS A 250 13.28 -2.71 24.22
N VAL A 251 12.91 -2.88 22.94
CA VAL A 251 11.74 -2.20 22.32
C VAL A 251 10.49 -3.06 22.27
N LEU A 252 10.43 -4.15 23.06
CA LEU A 252 9.29 -5.08 23.04
C LEU A 252 7.96 -4.38 23.38
N ASN A 253 7.96 -3.44 24.32
CA ASN A 253 6.75 -2.73 24.72
C ASN A 253 6.26 -1.82 23.59
N GLU A 254 7.17 -1.20 22.86
CA GLU A 254 6.88 -0.35 21.71
C GLU A 254 6.29 -1.16 20.55
N LEU A 255 6.76 -2.39 20.34
CA LEU A 255 6.15 -3.34 19.40
C LEU A 255 4.74 -3.76 19.84
N GLN A 256 4.55 -4.03 21.13
CA GLN A 256 3.22 -4.35 21.67
C GLN A 256 2.24 -3.20 21.47
N ASN A 257 2.70 -1.95 21.61
CA ASN A 257 1.89 -0.76 21.36
C ASN A 257 1.38 -0.69 19.90
N VAL A 258 2.11 -1.20 18.91
CA VAL A 258 1.63 -1.31 17.53
C VAL A 258 0.40 -2.23 17.47
N GLY A 259 0.52 -3.43 18.04
CA GLY A 259 -0.56 -4.41 18.09
C GLY A 259 -1.78 -3.92 18.86
N GLU A 260 -1.57 -3.28 20.01
CA GLU A 260 -2.64 -2.71 20.84
C GLU A 260 -3.35 -1.57 20.10
N SER A 261 -2.59 -0.65 19.48
CA SER A 261 -3.17 0.46 18.70
C SER A 261 -4.03 -0.04 17.55
N ARG A 262 -3.53 -1.05 16.82
CA ARG A 262 -4.30 -1.71 15.76
C ARG A 262 -5.58 -2.33 16.30
N TYR A 263 -5.51 -3.06 17.40
CA TYR A 263 -6.69 -3.66 18.05
C TYR A 263 -7.73 -2.60 18.44
N LEU A 264 -7.27 -1.48 19.02
CA LEU A 264 -8.16 -0.38 19.42
C LEU A 264 -8.85 0.26 18.21
N LEU A 265 -8.12 0.56 17.13
CA LEU A 265 -8.70 1.11 15.91
C LEU A 265 -9.72 0.13 15.28
N HIS A 266 -9.41 -1.17 15.20
CA HIS A 266 -10.37 -2.15 14.71
C HIS A 266 -11.62 -2.25 15.59
N SER A 267 -11.46 -2.26 16.91
CA SER A 267 -12.58 -2.48 17.84
C SER A 267 -13.47 -1.24 18.00
N LYS A 268 -12.92 -0.03 17.87
CA LYS A 268 -13.64 1.23 18.13
C LYS A 268 -14.00 1.99 16.87
N VAL A 269 -13.18 1.93 15.83
CA VAL A 269 -13.34 2.72 14.61
C VAL A 269 -13.85 1.85 13.48
N TYR A 270 -13.03 0.93 12.96
CA TYR A 270 -13.34 0.21 11.73
C TYR A 270 -14.57 -0.71 11.89
N ASN A 271 -14.68 -1.43 13.00
CA ASN A 271 -15.83 -2.29 13.30
C ASN A 271 -16.88 -1.61 14.19
N HIS A 272 -16.94 -0.27 14.19
CA HIS A 272 -18.01 0.44 14.87
C HIS A 272 -19.36 0.01 14.27
N ARG A 273 -20.36 -0.32 15.10
CA ARG A 273 -21.63 -0.92 14.63
C ARG A 273 -22.31 -0.11 13.54
N THR A 274 -22.32 1.22 13.68
CA THR A 274 -22.90 2.12 12.66
C THR A 274 -22.09 2.12 11.37
N VAL A 275 -20.75 2.02 11.44
CA VAL A 275 -19.90 1.91 10.25
C VAL A 275 -20.26 0.62 9.51
N CYS A 276 -20.29 -0.53 10.19
CA CYS A 276 -20.64 -1.80 9.55
C CYS A 276 -22.04 -1.77 8.90
N VAL A 277 -23.02 -1.08 9.51
CA VAL A 277 -24.35 -0.88 8.91
C VAL A 277 -24.27 -0.01 7.66
N CYS A 278 -23.52 1.08 7.68
CA CYS A 278 -23.28 1.92 6.50
C CYS A 278 -22.62 1.10 5.38
N GLU A 279 -21.60 0.31 5.68
CA GLU A 279 -20.91 -0.54 4.70
C GLU A 279 -21.86 -1.55 4.06
N TYR A 280 -22.71 -2.21 4.87
CA TYR A 280 -23.73 -3.12 4.38
C TYR A 280 -24.71 -2.42 3.42
N LEU A 281 -25.19 -1.23 3.77
CA LEU A 281 -26.11 -0.46 2.93
C LEU A 281 -25.44 -0.01 1.63
N ILE A 282 -24.17 0.40 1.66
CA ILE A 282 -23.39 0.75 0.47
C ILE A 282 -23.27 -0.46 -0.47
N ILE A 283 -22.95 -1.64 0.06
CA ILE A 283 -22.90 -2.88 -0.75
C ILE A 283 -24.25 -3.16 -1.39
N LYS A 284 -25.37 -3.00 -0.66
CA LYS A 284 -26.72 -3.18 -1.21
C LYS A 284 -27.04 -2.17 -2.30
N ALA A 285 -26.64 -0.91 -2.12
CA ALA A 285 -26.81 0.13 -3.11
C ALA A 285 -25.99 -0.17 -4.38
N PHE A 286 -24.73 -0.59 -4.23
CA PHE A 286 -23.89 -1.00 -5.35
C PHE A 286 -24.44 -2.22 -6.07
N GLN A 287 -24.97 -3.22 -5.36
CA GLN A 287 -25.66 -4.37 -5.96
C GLN A 287 -26.85 -3.97 -6.83
N ALA A 288 -27.67 -3.02 -6.35
CA ALA A 288 -28.82 -2.54 -7.11
C ALA A 288 -28.41 -1.69 -8.31
N ALA A 289 -27.39 -0.84 -8.16
CA ALA A 289 -26.95 0.08 -9.20
C ALA A 289 -25.99 -0.55 -10.23
N ALA A 290 -25.33 -1.66 -9.90
CA ALA A 290 -24.25 -2.21 -10.70
C ALA A 290 -24.59 -2.42 -12.19
N PRO A 291 -25.76 -2.96 -12.58
CA PRO A 291 -26.11 -3.14 -13.99
C PRO A 291 -26.28 -1.82 -14.78
N HIS A 292 -26.44 -0.70 -14.08
CA HIS A 292 -26.69 0.63 -14.66
C HIS A 292 -25.45 1.51 -14.70
N LEU A 293 -24.42 1.18 -13.92
CA LEU A 293 -23.16 1.90 -13.87
C LEU A 293 -22.23 1.34 -14.94
N ILE A 294 -22.19 2.02 -16.09
CA ILE A 294 -21.44 1.57 -17.28
C ILE A 294 -20.14 2.34 -17.42
N PHE A 295 -19.04 1.59 -17.56
CA PHE A 295 -17.68 2.09 -17.76
C PHE A 295 -17.12 1.56 -19.06
N LYS A 296 -16.75 2.46 -19.97
CA LYS A 296 -16.22 2.08 -21.27
C LYS A 296 -14.76 1.63 -21.16
N GLY A 297 -14.41 0.47 -21.67
CA GLY A 297 -13.02 -0.01 -21.78
C GLY A 297 -12.23 0.69 -22.89
N ASP A 298 -10.94 0.43 -22.94
CA ASP A 298 -10.04 0.81 -24.05
C ASP A 298 -10.28 -0.03 -25.32
N ASP A 299 -10.86 -1.21 -25.18
CA ASP A 299 -11.38 -2.06 -26.25
C ASP A 299 -12.70 -1.57 -26.86
N GLY A 300 -13.29 -0.50 -26.30
CA GLY A 300 -14.55 0.08 -26.72
C GLY A 300 -15.79 -0.66 -26.23
N GLN A 301 -15.64 -1.72 -25.44
CA GLN A 301 -16.75 -2.45 -24.80
C GLN A 301 -17.22 -1.73 -23.53
N ASP A 302 -18.47 -1.98 -23.17
CA ASP A 302 -19.10 -1.43 -21.98
C ASP A 302 -19.06 -2.45 -20.86
N TYR A 303 -18.48 -2.07 -19.72
CA TYR A 303 -18.37 -2.91 -18.52
C TYR A 303 -19.23 -2.34 -17.42
N ASN A 304 -20.08 -3.17 -16.82
CA ASN A 304 -20.83 -2.74 -15.64
C ASN A 304 -19.96 -2.82 -14.37
N LEU A 305 -20.44 -2.32 -13.22
CA LEU A 305 -19.64 -2.26 -11.99
C LEU A 305 -19.11 -3.64 -11.52
N THR A 306 -19.83 -4.74 -11.78
CA THR A 306 -19.38 -6.10 -11.42
C THR A 306 -18.36 -6.70 -12.39
N GLU A 307 -18.24 -6.13 -13.59
CA GLU A 307 -17.39 -6.63 -14.68
C GLU A 307 -16.16 -5.75 -14.90
N VAL A 308 -16.14 -4.56 -14.27
CA VAL A 308 -15.14 -3.52 -14.52
C VAL A 308 -13.70 -3.98 -14.25
N THR A 309 -13.50 -4.93 -13.35
CA THR A 309 -12.18 -5.53 -13.05
C THR A 309 -11.65 -6.43 -14.18
N SER A 310 -12.47 -6.73 -15.19
CA SER A 310 -12.03 -7.47 -16.38
C SER A 310 -11.28 -6.58 -17.38
N ASN A 311 -11.37 -5.25 -17.24
CA ASN A 311 -10.67 -4.29 -18.09
C ASN A 311 -10.08 -3.15 -17.24
N LEU A 312 -8.75 -3.08 -17.20
CA LEU A 312 -8.03 -2.10 -16.37
C LEU A 312 -8.39 -0.65 -16.70
N SER A 313 -8.58 -0.30 -17.98
CA SER A 313 -8.96 1.05 -18.40
C SER A 313 -10.35 1.44 -17.91
N ALA A 314 -11.30 0.50 -17.89
CA ALA A 314 -12.59 0.69 -17.27
C ALA A 314 -12.46 0.81 -15.74
N PHE A 315 -11.68 -0.05 -15.10
CA PHE A 315 -11.47 -0.04 -13.64
C PHE A 315 -10.89 1.29 -13.14
N LEU A 316 -9.92 1.84 -13.86
CA LEU A 316 -9.27 3.12 -13.51
C LEU A 316 -10.22 4.33 -13.57
N LYS A 317 -11.43 4.18 -14.11
CA LYS A 317 -12.49 5.20 -14.09
C LYS A 317 -13.36 5.13 -12.83
N CYS A 318 -13.23 4.05 -12.05
CA CYS A 318 -13.98 3.86 -10.81
C CYS A 318 -13.26 4.50 -9.64
N ASP A 319 -13.97 5.31 -8.86
CA ASP A 319 -13.54 5.81 -7.55
C ASP A 319 -14.77 6.07 -6.66
N ASP A 320 -14.61 6.70 -5.49
CA ASP A 320 -15.73 6.87 -4.55
C ASP A 320 -16.87 7.75 -5.11
N LEU A 321 -16.66 8.49 -6.22
CA LEU A 321 -17.71 9.28 -6.86
C LEU A 321 -18.86 8.42 -7.38
N ILE A 322 -18.66 7.11 -7.57
CA ILE A 322 -19.74 6.18 -7.91
C ILE A 322 -20.87 6.26 -6.89
N PHE A 323 -20.58 6.49 -5.61
CA PHE A 323 -21.61 6.63 -4.60
C PHE A 323 -22.53 7.83 -4.88
N GLN A 324 -22.00 8.93 -5.43
CA GLN A 324 -22.83 10.07 -5.86
C GLN A 324 -23.68 9.70 -7.08
N MET A 325 -23.14 8.94 -8.02
CA MET A 325 -23.89 8.45 -9.21
C MET A 325 -25.04 7.50 -8.85
N VAL A 326 -24.98 6.83 -7.69
CA VAL A 326 -26.08 5.97 -7.21
C VAL A 326 -27.18 6.78 -6.51
N ILE A 327 -26.82 7.89 -5.87
CA ILE A 327 -27.75 8.68 -5.04
C ILE A 327 -28.49 9.74 -5.87
N PHE A 328 -27.86 10.30 -6.90
CA PHE A 328 -28.37 11.41 -7.71
C PHE A 328 -28.62 11.01 -9.15
#